data_AF-A0A6P1UZ87-F1
#
_entry.id   AF-A0A6P1UZ87-F1
#
_cell.length_a   1.000
_cell.length_b   1.000
_cell.length_c   1.000
_cell.angle_alpha   90.00
_cell.angle_beta   90.00
_cell.angle_gamma   90.00
#
_symmetry.space_group_name_H-M   'P 1'
#
loop_
_entity.id
_entity.type
_entity.pdbx_description
1 polymer ?
#
loop_
_entity_poly.entity_id
_entity_poly.type
_entity_poly.pdbx_seq_one_letter_code
_entity_poly.pdbx_strand_id
1 'polypeptide(L)' 'MAGLRLNGNWLAEAGFSTVTPVTVSVEQRRLVIEPVNG' A
#
# COMPACT_ATOMS: atom_id res chain seq x y z
N MET A 1 -18.66 -9.63 0.24
CA MET A 1 -17.22 -9.41 -0.04
C MET A 1 -16.71 -8.38 0.94
N ALA A 2 -15.72 -8.73 1.76
CA ALA A 2 -15.04 -7.74 2.60
C ALA A 2 -13.97 -7.05 1.73
N GLY A 3 -13.96 -5.73 1.69
CA GLY A 3 -13.01 -4.92 0.93
C GLY A 3 -12.50 -3.79 1.80
N LEU A 4 -11.20 -3.53 1.75
CA LEU A 4 -10.58 -2.41 2.44
C LEU A 4 -10.61 -1.20 1.51
N ARG A 5 -11.33 -0.15 1.91
CA ARG A 5 -11.33 1.13 1.19
C ARG A 5 -10.49 2.13 1.97
N LEU A 6 -9.32 2.46 1.43
CA LEU A 6 -8.50 3.54 1.93
C LEU A 6 -8.97 4.85 1.27
N ASN A 7 -9.17 5.89 2.07
CA ASN A 7 -9.60 7.20 1.59
C ASN A 7 -8.40 8.13 1.45
N GLY A 8 -8.49 9.13 0.56
CA GLY A 8 -7.40 10.08 0.34
C GLY A 8 -6.21 9.48 -0.41
N ASN A 9 -5.11 10.24 -0.49
CA ASN A 9 -3.88 9.82 -1.16
C ASN A 9 -2.92 9.17 -0.16
N TRP A 10 -3.38 8.09 0.48
CA TRP A 10 -2.69 7.42 1.57
C TRP A 10 -1.27 6.95 1.19
N LEU A 11 -1.01 6.63 -0.09
CA LEU A 11 0.33 6.28 -0.58
C LEU A 11 1.30 7.46 -0.44
N ALA A 12 0.87 8.65 -0.86
CA ALA A 12 1.68 9.87 -0.70
C ALA A 12 1.87 10.25 0.77
N GLU A 13 0.84 10.08 1.60
CA GLU A 13 0.93 10.32 3.05
C GLU A 13 1.91 9.36 3.74
N ALA A 14 2.00 8.12 3.25
CA ALA A 14 2.99 7.14 3.69
C ALA A 14 4.40 7.37 3.09
N GLY A 15 4.59 8.45 2.32
CA GLY A 15 5.89 8.83 1.74
C GLY A 15 6.22 8.15 0.40
N PHE A 16 5.29 7.37 -0.17
CA PHE A 16 5.46 6.79 -1.50
C PHE A 16 5.14 7.82 -2.58
N SER A 17 5.92 7.84 -3.65
CA SER A 17 5.51 8.55 -4.86
C SER A 17 4.33 7.81 -5.50
N THR A 18 3.38 8.56 -6.05
CA THR A 18 2.21 7.98 -6.76
C THR A 18 2.58 7.20 -8.03
N VAL A 19 3.83 7.31 -8.49
CA VAL A 19 4.38 6.54 -9.61
C VAL A 19 5.29 5.40 -9.18
N THR A 20 5.52 5.22 -7.87
CA THR A 20 6.30 4.09 -7.36
C THR A 20 5.42 2.84 -7.40
N PRO A 21 5.78 1.80 -8.19
CA PRO A 21 5.08 0.52 -8.10
C PRO A 21 5.29 -0.06 -6.70
N VAL A 22 4.20 -0.55 -6.09
CA VAL A 22 4.22 -1.17 -4.76
C VAL A 22 3.62 -2.57 -4.79
N THR A 23 4.13 -3.44 -3.94
CA THR A 23 3.52 -4.72 -3.60
C THR A 23 2.63 -4.52 -2.37
N VAL A 24 1.42 -5.09 -2.41
CA VAL A 24 0.49 -5.08 -1.28
C VAL A 24 0.26 -6.53 -0.85
N SER A 25 0.64 -6.86 0.39
CA SER A 25 0.48 -8.19 0.97
C SER A 25 -0.23 -8.11 2.32
N VAL A 26 -0.73 -9.26 2.80
CA VAL A 26 -1.25 -9.41 4.15
C VAL A 26 -0.35 -10.38 4.91
N GLU A 27 0.31 -9.88 5.95
CA GLU A 27 1.26 -10.66 6.76
C GLU A 27 0.91 -10.54 8.22
N GLN A 28 0.76 -11.67 8.92
CA GLN A 28 0.49 -11.70 10.36
C GLN A 28 -0.68 -10.76 10.79
N ARG A 29 -1.75 -10.68 9.97
CA ARG A 29 -2.92 -9.81 10.16
C ARG A 29 -2.65 -8.30 10.02
N ARG A 30 -1.53 -7.93 9.39
CA ARG A 30 -1.19 -6.57 9.01
C ARG A 30 -1.22 -6.45 7.49
N LEU A 31 -1.66 -5.29 7.01
CA LEU A 31 -1.46 -4.91 5.62
C LEU A 31 -0.05 -4.37 5.48
N VAL A 32 0.74 -4.97 4.60
CA VAL A 32 2.12 -4.56 4.32
C VAL A 32 2.16 -3.99 2.90
N ILE A 33 2.78 -2.81 2.76
CA ILE A 33 2.92 -2.09 1.50
C ILE A 33 4.39 -1.74 1.35
N GLU A 34 5.03 -2.25 0.30
CA GLU A 34 6.45 -2.10 0.06
C GLU A 34 6.71 -1.68 -1.38
N PRO A 35 7.76 -0.87 -1.65
CA PRO A 35 8.17 -0.61 -3.03
C PRO A 35 8.53 -1.92 -3.71
N VAL A 36 8.22 -2.04 -5.00
CA VAL A 36 8.82 -3.08 -5.82
C VAL A 36 10.30 -2.72 -5.97
N ASN A 37 11.18 -3.43 -5.28
CA ASN A 37 12.60 -3.37 -5.59
C ASN A 37 12.79 -3.97 -6.99
N GLY A 38 13.36 -3.15 -7.90
CA GLY A 38 13.77 -3.61 -9.23
C GLY A 38 14.96 -4.55 -9.17
#